data_AF-R8BNU6-F1
#
_entry.id   AF-R8BNU6-F1
#
_cell.length_a   1.000
_cell.length_b   1.000
_cell.length_c   1.000
_cell.angle_alpha   90.00
_cell.angle_beta   90.00
_cell.angle_gamma   90.00
#
_symmetry.space_group_name_H-M   'P 1'
#
loop_
_entity.id
_entity.type
_entity.pdbx_description
1 polymer ?
#
loop_
_entity_poly.entity_id
_entity_poly.type
_entity_poly.pdbx_seq_one_letter_code
_entity_poly.pdbx_strand_id
1 'polypeptide(L)'
;MPTPPQHYLNSSPSPANKADSVMDRRKPKLRSGGDLEDAEPIRISLGQPWMSTALATSGSPKGPRDLDKGPVARARTNADPSSRPDSILSINKSLPAPPPETEAESARDRVAFLNAQLQGLGNRRINITKSIKQMTELMPQDNLMASADVIHKRELEKRKVEALKQELAEVQREEYEIGLKLHRAYKRMDRDADYEPTTLWVRRVTG
;
A
#
# COMPACT_ATOMS: atom_id res chain seq x y z
N MET A 1 35.37 -58.81 32.59
CA MET A 1 35.52 -57.84 31.47
C MET A 1 34.13 -57.37 31.09
N PRO A 2 33.74 -56.12 31.42
CA PRO A 2 32.41 -55.60 31.12
C PRO A 2 32.34 -55.07 29.67
N THR A 3 31.21 -55.29 29.01
CA THR A 3 30.89 -54.71 27.70
C THR A 3 30.45 -53.24 27.85
N PRO A 4 30.78 -52.36 26.90
CA PRO A 4 30.39 -50.95 26.98
C PRO A 4 28.94 -50.73 26.50
N PRO A 5 28.21 -49.75 27.06
CA PRO A 5 26.88 -49.39 26.58
C PRO A 5 26.99 -48.56 25.28
N GLN A 6 26.28 -49.00 24.25
CA GLN A 6 26.07 -48.25 23.02
C GLN A 6 24.95 -47.22 23.25
N HIS A 7 25.30 -45.95 23.30
CA HIS A 7 24.37 -44.88 22.91
C HIS A 7 24.59 -44.59 21.43
N TYR A 8 23.50 -44.48 20.67
CA TYR A 8 23.16 -43.38 19.74
C TYR A 8 22.21 -43.85 18.62
N LEU A 9 21.34 -42.90 18.25
CA LEU A 9 20.57 -42.77 16.99
C LEU A 9 19.13 -43.32 16.96
N ASN A 10 18.18 -42.39 17.06
CA ASN A 10 17.44 -41.85 15.90
C ASN A 10 15.94 -41.65 16.22
N SER A 11 15.60 -40.54 16.87
CA SER A 11 14.22 -40.04 16.88
C SER A 11 14.03 -39.15 15.64
N SER A 12 13.46 -39.73 14.59
CA SER A 12 12.93 -38.95 13.45
C SER A 12 11.68 -38.19 13.90
N PRO A 13 11.60 -36.86 13.72
CA PRO A 13 10.33 -36.17 13.87
C PRO A 13 9.41 -36.55 12.72
N SER A 14 8.27 -37.15 13.08
CA SER A 14 7.13 -37.39 12.20
C SER A 14 6.68 -36.08 11.52
N PRO A 15 6.54 -36.02 10.18
CA PRO A 15 6.04 -34.82 9.52
C PRO A 15 4.51 -34.80 9.58
N ALA A 16 3.97 -34.25 10.66
CA ALA A 16 2.57 -33.86 10.71
C ALA A 16 2.36 -32.57 9.89
N ASN A 17 1.40 -32.62 8.96
CA ASN A 17 0.78 -31.51 8.25
C ASN A 17 1.63 -30.77 7.22
N LYS A 18 1.82 -31.39 6.05
CA LYS A 18 2.04 -30.67 4.78
C LYS A 18 0.74 -29.99 4.33
N ALA A 19 0.29 -29.00 5.09
CA ALA A 19 -0.73 -28.06 4.64
C ALA A 19 -0.02 -26.97 3.83
N ASP A 20 -0.15 -27.07 2.52
CA ASP A 20 -0.09 -25.97 1.54
C ASP A 20 1.20 -25.09 1.54
N SER A 21 2.32 -25.71 1.17
CA SER A 21 3.56 -25.02 0.79
C SER A 21 3.32 -24.12 -0.43
N VAL A 22 3.60 -22.82 -0.29
CA VAL A 22 3.49 -21.82 -1.37
C VAL A 22 4.34 -22.19 -2.60
N MET A 23 5.42 -22.94 -2.40
CA MET A 23 6.33 -23.38 -3.47
C MET A 23 5.76 -24.53 -4.32
N ASP A 24 4.77 -25.27 -3.81
CA ASP A 24 4.14 -26.39 -4.52
C ASP A 24 2.85 -25.99 -5.28
N ARG A 25 2.52 -24.69 -5.27
CA ARG A 25 1.36 -24.15 -5.98
C ARG A 25 1.59 -24.20 -7.49
N ARG A 26 1.07 -25.26 -8.13
CA ARG A 26 1.06 -25.40 -9.59
C ARG A 26 0.32 -24.21 -10.22
N LYS A 27 0.87 -23.66 -11.31
CA LYS A 27 0.21 -22.61 -12.09
C LYS A 27 -1.21 -23.06 -12.50
N PRO A 28 -2.22 -22.18 -12.40
CA PRO A 28 -3.56 -22.52 -12.86
C PRO A 28 -3.51 -22.87 -14.35
N LYS A 29 -3.95 -24.09 -14.69
CA LYS A 29 -4.14 -24.49 -16.09
C LYS A 29 -5.31 -23.69 -16.64
N LEU A 30 -5.06 -22.89 -17.68
CA LEU A 30 -6.12 -22.38 -18.53
C LEU A 30 -6.84 -23.60 -19.14
N ARG A 31 -8.13 -23.75 -18.84
CA ARG A 31 -8.98 -24.78 -19.47
C ARG A 31 -9.02 -24.48 -20.97
N SER A 32 -8.34 -25.29 -21.76
CA SER A 32 -8.41 -25.29 -23.22
C SER A 32 -9.44 -26.33 -23.66
N GLY A 33 -10.64 -25.87 -24.04
CA GLY A 33 -11.70 -26.65 -24.70
C GLY A 33 -12.44 -27.63 -23.80
N GLY A 34 -13.76 -27.79 -23.83
CA GLY A 34 -14.86 -27.16 -24.55
C GLY A 34 -16.15 -27.45 -23.76
N ASP A 35 -17.29 -27.04 -24.31
CA ASP A 35 -18.67 -27.27 -23.85
C ASP A 35 -19.21 -26.26 -22.81
N LEU A 36 -19.41 -25.03 -23.29
CA LEU A 36 -20.53 -24.17 -22.89
C LEU A 36 -21.19 -23.66 -24.19
N GLU A 37 -22.18 -24.39 -24.66
CA GLU A 37 -23.22 -23.86 -25.54
C GLU A 37 -23.99 -22.77 -24.75
N ASP A 38 -24.30 -21.66 -25.42
CA ASP A 38 -25.08 -20.48 -24.96
C ASP A 38 -24.46 -19.50 -23.93
N ALA A 39 -23.20 -19.08 -24.13
CA ALA A 39 -22.76 -17.78 -23.62
C ALA A 39 -22.07 -16.97 -24.72
N GLU A 40 -22.72 -15.91 -25.19
CA GLU A 40 -22.10 -14.95 -26.12
C GLU A 40 -20.74 -14.48 -25.57
N PRO A 41 -19.71 -14.34 -26.43
CA PRO A 41 -18.40 -13.89 -25.99
C PRO A 41 -18.49 -12.45 -25.46
N ILE A 42 -17.93 -12.21 -24.28
CA ILE A 42 -17.84 -10.87 -23.66
C ILE A 42 -17.09 -9.94 -24.63
N ARG A 43 -17.83 -9.06 -25.30
CA ARG A 43 -17.26 -8.02 -26.18
C ARG A 43 -16.84 -6.81 -25.34
N ILE A 44 -15.55 -6.74 -25.00
CA ILE A 44 -14.98 -5.55 -24.37
C ILE A 44 -14.85 -4.46 -25.45
N SER A 45 -15.80 -3.51 -25.47
CA SER A 45 -15.76 -2.38 -26.39
C SER A 45 -14.73 -1.35 -25.90
N LEU A 46 -13.61 -1.22 -26.61
CA LEU A 46 -12.52 -0.30 -26.27
C LEU A 46 -12.85 1.19 -26.51
N GLY A 47 -14.11 1.51 -26.83
CA GLY A 47 -14.58 2.85 -27.23
C GLY A 47 -15.42 3.58 -26.20
N GLN A 48 -15.60 3.05 -24.97
CA GLN A 48 -16.37 3.75 -23.94
C GLN A 48 -15.45 4.58 -23.05
N PRO A 49 -15.68 5.90 -22.93
CA PRO A 49 -14.98 6.73 -21.96
C PRO A 49 -15.33 6.26 -20.55
N TRP A 50 -14.29 6.07 -19.73
CA TRP A 50 -14.41 5.77 -18.31
C TRP A 50 -15.11 6.95 -17.63
N MET A 51 -16.40 6.84 -17.35
CA MET A 51 -17.15 7.83 -16.59
C MET A 51 -18.06 7.12 -15.58
N SER A 52 -17.70 7.31 -14.31
CA SER A 52 -18.59 7.52 -13.17
C SER A 52 -19.47 6.36 -12.70
N THR A 53 -18.95 5.57 -11.76
CA THR A 53 -19.81 4.93 -10.75
C THR A 53 -20.10 5.93 -9.63
N ALA A 54 -21.06 6.82 -9.85
CA ALA A 54 -21.75 7.53 -8.77
C ALA A 54 -23.13 6.88 -8.62
N LEU A 55 -23.23 5.86 -7.77
CA LEU A 55 -24.53 5.34 -7.37
C LEU A 55 -25.13 6.29 -6.34
N ALA A 56 -26.11 7.06 -6.81
CA ALA A 56 -26.97 7.91 -6.00
C ALA A 56 -27.80 7.06 -5.04
N THR A 57 -27.73 7.37 -3.75
CA THR A 57 -28.76 6.99 -2.77
C THR A 57 -29.59 8.25 -2.47
N SER A 58 -30.90 8.08 -2.53
CA SER A 58 -31.93 9.10 -2.34
C SER A 58 -32.02 9.56 -0.88
N GLY A 59 -31.98 10.87 -0.63
CA GLY A 59 -32.36 11.45 0.65
C GLY A 59 -32.28 12.98 0.63
N SER A 60 -33.42 13.66 0.46
CA SER A 60 -33.56 15.10 0.77
C SER A 60 -33.61 15.31 2.29
N PRO A 61 -33.18 16.49 2.79
CA PRO A 61 -34.18 17.50 3.18
C PRO A 61 -33.81 18.99 2.91
N LYS A 62 -34.92 19.75 2.78
CA LYS A 62 -35.23 21.20 2.78
C LYS A 62 -34.24 22.26 3.36
N GLY A 63 -33.91 23.27 2.51
CA GLY A 63 -33.87 24.77 2.65
C GLY A 63 -33.21 25.49 3.86
N PRO A 64 -32.97 26.84 3.84
CA PRO A 64 -33.44 27.89 2.90
C PRO A 64 -32.39 28.93 2.38
N ARG A 65 -32.78 29.71 1.34
CA ARG A 65 -32.61 31.17 1.04
C ARG A 65 -31.38 31.94 1.63
N ASP A 66 -30.63 32.82 0.95
CA ASP A 66 -30.97 33.96 0.06
C ASP A 66 -29.65 34.65 -0.44
N LEU A 67 -29.69 35.27 -1.64
CA LEU A 67 -29.10 36.59 -2.05
C LEU A 67 -27.56 36.82 -1.89
N ASP A 68 -26.76 37.46 -2.77
CA ASP A 68 -26.97 38.44 -3.85
C ASP A 68 -25.61 38.76 -4.56
N LYS A 69 -25.67 39.30 -5.80
CA LYS A 69 -24.69 40.19 -6.53
C LYS A 69 -23.26 39.68 -6.79
N GLY A 70 -22.75 39.52 -8.03
CA GLY A 70 -22.80 40.38 -9.23
C GLY A 70 -21.65 39.96 -10.20
N PRO A 71 -21.39 40.67 -11.33
CA PRO A 71 -21.98 40.32 -12.63
C PRO A 71 -21.05 39.63 -13.65
N VAL A 72 -21.72 38.97 -14.58
CA VAL A 72 -21.23 38.46 -15.87
C VAL A 72 -20.80 39.62 -16.78
N ALA A 73 -19.50 39.74 -17.05
CA ALA A 73 -18.98 40.55 -18.14
C ALA A 73 -18.62 39.64 -19.32
N ARG A 74 -19.59 39.45 -20.21
CA ARG A 74 -19.42 38.85 -21.54
C ARG A 74 -18.70 39.86 -22.43
N ALA A 75 -17.36 39.80 -22.48
CA ALA A 75 -16.58 40.56 -23.43
C ALA A 75 -16.74 39.93 -24.83
N ARG A 76 -17.15 40.78 -25.77
CA ARG A 76 -17.53 40.47 -27.13
C ARG A 76 -16.29 40.09 -27.96
N THR A 77 -16.47 39.07 -28.79
CA THR A 77 -15.55 38.69 -29.86
C THR A 77 -15.51 39.79 -30.92
N ASN A 78 -14.47 40.62 -30.91
CA ASN A 78 -14.02 41.31 -32.12
C ASN A 78 -12.93 40.44 -32.74
N ALA A 79 -13.33 39.64 -33.73
CA ALA A 79 -12.43 38.85 -34.53
C ALA A 79 -11.68 39.79 -35.48
N ASP A 80 -10.41 40.05 -35.19
CA ASP A 80 -9.45 40.55 -36.17
C ASP A 80 -8.77 39.33 -36.82
N PRO A 81 -8.92 39.08 -38.13
CA PRO A 81 -8.38 37.88 -38.76
C PRO A 81 -6.86 37.91 -38.99
N SER A 82 -6.13 38.86 -38.37
CA SER A 82 -4.67 38.97 -38.45
C SER A 82 -3.90 38.46 -37.23
N SER A 83 -4.56 37.98 -36.17
CA SER A 83 -3.88 37.35 -35.03
C SER A 83 -3.96 35.83 -35.14
N ARG A 84 -3.05 35.26 -35.96
CA ARG A 84 -2.73 33.84 -35.85
C ARG A 84 -2.16 33.61 -34.45
N PRO A 85 -2.58 32.56 -33.72
CA PRO A 85 -1.87 32.20 -32.51
C PRO A 85 -0.44 31.82 -32.89
N ASP A 86 0.55 32.51 -32.33
CA ASP A 86 1.94 32.05 -32.29
C ASP A 86 1.99 30.77 -31.42
N SER A 87 1.47 29.67 -31.96
CA SER A 87 1.68 28.34 -31.42
C SER A 87 2.48 27.57 -32.46
N ILE A 88 3.69 27.18 -32.06
CA ILE A 88 4.55 26.08 -32.55
C ILE A 88 6.06 26.41 -32.39
N LEU A 89 6.48 27.68 -32.17
CA LEU A 89 7.91 28.02 -32.06
C LEU A 89 8.32 28.92 -30.87
N SER A 90 7.61 28.86 -29.74
CA SER A 90 8.10 29.51 -28.51
C SER A 90 9.18 28.66 -27.83
N ILE A 91 10.40 28.71 -28.38
CA ILE A 91 11.62 28.06 -27.86
C ILE A 91 12.22 28.82 -26.65
N ASN A 92 11.62 29.96 -26.26
CA ASN A 92 12.14 30.84 -25.20
C ASN A 92 11.49 30.64 -23.82
N LYS A 93 10.71 29.58 -23.62
CA LYS A 93 10.33 29.16 -22.27
C LYS A 93 11.45 28.25 -21.75
N SER A 94 12.46 28.84 -21.10
CA SER A 94 13.47 28.09 -20.37
C SER A 94 12.75 27.05 -19.51
N LEU A 95 12.98 25.77 -19.80
CA LEU A 95 12.51 24.69 -18.95
C LEU A 95 13.02 24.98 -17.53
N PRO A 96 12.22 24.73 -16.48
CA PRO A 96 12.75 24.80 -15.12
C PRO A 96 14.04 23.98 -15.08
N ALA A 97 15.08 24.53 -14.46
CA ALA A 97 16.36 23.84 -14.34
C ALA A 97 16.07 22.41 -13.87
N PRO A 98 16.59 21.38 -14.58
CA PRO A 98 16.43 20.01 -14.12
C PRO A 98 16.88 19.98 -12.65
N PRO A 99 16.07 19.41 -11.74
CA PRO A 99 16.48 19.29 -10.35
C PRO A 99 17.90 18.72 -10.34
N PRO A 100 18.83 19.32 -9.58
CA PRO A 100 20.20 18.86 -9.56
C PRO A 100 20.20 17.35 -9.26
N GLU A 101 21.22 16.63 -9.71
CA GLU A 101 21.37 15.16 -9.70
C GLU A 101 21.28 14.46 -8.31
N THR A 102 20.70 15.13 -7.32
CA THR A 102 20.26 14.65 -6.02
C THR A 102 19.13 13.64 -6.08
N GLU A 103 18.63 13.21 -7.24
CA GLU A 103 17.58 12.16 -7.28
C GLU A 103 18.07 10.85 -6.65
N ALA A 104 19.34 10.48 -6.87
CA ALA A 104 19.95 9.29 -6.26
C ALA A 104 20.19 9.48 -4.74
N GLU A 105 20.62 10.67 -4.30
CA GLU A 105 20.78 11.00 -2.88
C GLU A 105 19.42 11.08 -2.16
N SER A 106 18.41 11.64 -2.83
CA SER A 106 17.02 11.71 -2.38
C SER A 106 16.40 10.31 -2.29
N ALA A 107 16.74 9.40 -3.21
CA ALA A 107 16.32 8.00 -3.13
C ALA A 107 16.91 7.29 -1.90
N ARG A 108 18.19 7.52 -1.59
CA ARG A 108 18.85 6.99 -0.37
C ARG A 108 18.24 7.57 0.91
N ASP A 109 18.04 8.88 0.96
CA ASP A 109 17.37 9.55 2.08
C ASP A 109 15.93 9.02 2.27
N ARG A 110 15.22 8.76 1.16
CA ARG A 110 13.89 8.16 1.20
C ARG A 110 13.89 6.75 1.80
N VAL A 111 14.87 5.91 1.45
CA VAL A 111 15.02 4.58 2.06
C VAL A 111 15.32 4.69 3.55
N ALA A 112 16.21 5.61 3.95
CA ALA A 112 16.54 5.86 5.34
C ALA A 112 15.32 6.31 6.16
N PHE A 113 14.54 7.26 5.63
CA PHE A 113 13.29 7.73 6.24
C PHE A 113 12.28 6.59 6.44
N LEU A 114 12.05 5.77 5.40
CA LEU A 114 11.11 4.65 5.48
C LEU A 114 11.57 3.58 6.48
N ASN A 115 12.88 3.32 6.56
CA ASN A 115 13.45 2.41 7.56
C ASN A 115 13.27 2.96 8.98
N ALA A 116 13.53 4.25 9.22
CA ALA A 116 13.31 4.88 10.52
C ALA A 116 11.83 4.77 10.93
N GLN A 117 10.91 5.01 10.00
CA GLN A 117 9.48 4.85 10.23
C GLN A 117 9.11 3.40 10.59
N LEU A 118 9.66 2.42 9.87
CA LEU A 118 9.43 1.00 10.13
C LEU A 118 9.94 0.57 11.51
N GLN A 119 11.11 1.08 11.93
CA GLN A 119 11.64 0.85 13.28
C GLN A 119 10.73 1.47 14.35
N GLY A 120 10.23 2.68 14.12
CA GLY A 120 9.26 3.33 15.00
C GLY A 120 7.98 2.50 15.19
N LEU A 121 7.43 1.95 14.09
CA LEU A 121 6.28 1.06 14.14
C LEU A 121 6.58 -0.26 14.85
N GLY A 122 7.75 -0.85 14.59
CA GLY A 122 8.18 -2.07 15.28
C GLY A 122 8.25 -1.88 16.81
N ASN A 123 8.77 -0.74 17.27
CA ASN A 123 8.79 -0.38 18.68
C ASN A 123 7.36 -0.22 19.24
N ARG A 124 6.48 0.46 18.51
CA ARG A 124 5.07 0.63 18.89
C ARG A 124 4.36 -0.72 19.00
N ARG A 125 4.56 -1.63 18.04
CA ARG A 125 4.01 -3.00 18.06
C ARG A 125 4.46 -3.77 19.30
N ILE A 126 5.75 -3.72 19.62
CA ILE A 126 6.32 -4.38 20.80
C ILE A 126 5.69 -3.81 22.07
N ASN A 127 5.55 -2.48 22.18
CA ASN A 127 4.96 -1.82 23.33
C ASN A 127 3.49 -2.19 23.54
N ILE A 128 2.69 -2.16 22.47
CA ILE A 128 1.27 -2.56 22.52
C ILE A 128 1.14 -4.03 22.92
N THR A 129 1.95 -4.92 22.33
CA THR A 129 1.92 -6.36 22.66
C THR A 129 2.25 -6.60 24.13
N LYS A 130 3.26 -5.90 24.67
CA LYS A 130 3.59 -5.95 26.10
C LYS A 130 2.46 -5.42 26.97
N SER A 131 1.85 -4.30 26.60
CA SER A 131 0.73 -3.70 27.34
C SER A 131 -0.49 -4.62 27.38
N ILE A 132 -0.85 -5.23 26.25
CA ILE A 132 -1.91 -6.25 26.18
C ILE A 132 -1.60 -7.38 27.14
N LYS A 133 -0.40 -7.96 27.06
CA LYS A 133 0.02 -9.06 27.92
C LYS A 133 -0.11 -8.68 29.40
N GLN A 134 0.45 -7.54 29.79
CA GLN A 134 0.40 -7.05 31.17
C GLN A 134 -1.03 -6.88 31.70
N MET A 135 -1.93 -6.23 30.95
CA MET A 135 -3.32 -6.10 31.41
C MET A 135 -4.00 -7.47 31.49
N THR A 136 -3.82 -8.34 30.48
CA THR A 136 -4.48 -9.65 30.47
C THR A 136 -3.97 -10.61 31.55
N GLU A 137 -2.72 -10.46 31.98
CA GLU A 137 -2.16 -11.22 33.10
C GLU A 137 -2.67 -10.73 34.46
N LEU A 138 -2.94 -9.43 34.58
CA LEU A 138 -3.52 -8.82 35.78
C LEU A 138 -5.04 -9.01 35.88
N MET A 139 -5.71 -9.37 34.77
CA MET A 139 -7.13 -9.69 34.76
C MET A 139 -7.41 -10.99 35.53
N PRO A 140 -8.28 -10.97 36.56
CA PRO A 140 -8.68 -12.18 37.27
C PRO A 140 -9.47 -13.10 36.34
N GLN A 141 -8.91 -14.27 36.02
CA GLN A 141 -9.55 -15.28 35.15
C GLN A 141 -10.66 -16.06 35.85
N ASP A 142 -10.60 -16.18 37.18
CA ASP A 142 -11.61 -16.91 37.95
C ASP A 142 -12.91 -16.11 38.10
N ASN A 143 -14.03 -16.82 37.96
CA ASN A 143 -15.37 -16.25 37.84
C ASN A 143 -16.36 -16.79 38.89
N LEU A 144 -15.88 -17.59 39.83
CA LEU A 144 -16.74 -18.42 40.68
C LEU A 144 -17.49 -17.62 41.77
N MET A 145 -16.99 -16.45 42.21
CA MET A 145 -17.64 -15.61 43.23
C MET A 145 -17.42 -14.09 43.03
N ALA A 146 -17.40 -13.60 41.77
CA ALA A 146 -17.14 -12.19 41.50
C ALA A 146 -18.37 -11.31 41.83
N SER A 147 -18.19 -10.25 42.62
CA SER A 147 -19.24 -9.24 42.87
C SER A 147 -19.54 -8.42 41.60
N ALA A 148 -20.74 -7.81 41.52
CA ALA A 148 -21.16 -7.01 40.37
C ALA A 148 -20.17 -5.88 40.01
N ASP A 149 -19.56 -5.25 41.03
CA ASP A 149 -18.55 -4.20 40.84
C ASP A 149 -17.27 -4.72 40.16
N VAL A 150 -16.86 -5.96 40.46
CA VAL A 150 -15.70 -6.60 39.84
C VAL A 150 -15.99 -6.92 38.37
N ILE A 151 -17.22 -7.34 38.07
CA ILE A 151 -17.67 -7.61 36.69
C ILE A 151 -17.62 -6.31 35.86
N HIS A 152 -18.15 -5.20 36.39
CA HIS A 152 -18.09 -3.91 35.70
C HIS A 152 -16.66 -3.42 35.46
N LYS A 153 -15.78 -3.52 36.47
CA LYS A 153 -14.36 -3.16 36.32
C LYS A 153 -13.67 -4.02 35.24
N ARG A 154 -13.94 -5.33 35.22
CA ARG A 154 -13.43 -6.25 34.20
C ARG A 154 -13.89 -5.86 32.81
N GLU A 155 -15.15 -5.49 32.65
CA GLU A 155 -15.66 -5.12 31.32
C GLU A 155 -14.97 -3.86 30.78
N LEU A 156 -14.70 -2.87 31.64
CA LEU A 156 -13.92 -1.70 31.25
C LEU A 156 -12.50 -2.07 30.84
N GLU A 157 -11.84 -2.96 31.58
CA GLU A 157 -10.50 -3.43 31.26
C GLU A 157 -10.47 -4.25 29.96
N LYS A 158 -11.47 -5.10 29.74
CA LYS A 158 -11.64 -5.84 28.49
C LYS A 158 -11.78 -4.90 27.29
N ARG A 159 -12.57 -3.82 27.41
CA ARG A 159 -12.70 -2.80 26.36
C ARG A 159 -11.36 -2.11 26.05
N LYS A 160 -10.52 -1.86 27.07
CA LYS A 160 -9.16 -1.33 26.86
C LYS A 160 -8.28 -2.32 26.10
N VAL A 161 -8.31 -3.60 26.47
CA VAL A 161 -7.59 -4.66 25.77
C VAL A 161 -8.06 -4.78 24.32
N GLU A 162 -9.37 -4.71 24.06
CA GLU A 162 -9.94 -4.72 22.71
C GLU A 162 -9.48 -3.52 21.89
N ALA A 163 -9.48 -2.31 22.45
CA ALA A 163 -8.95 -1.11 21.79
C ALA A 163 -7.47 -1.27 21.42
N LEU A 164 -6.64 -1.80 22.33
CA LEU A 164 -5.23 -2.03 22.06
C LEU A 164 -5.00 -3.14 21.01
N LYS A 165 -5.88 -4.13 20.92
CA LYS A 165 -5.86 -5.12 19.83
C LYS A 165 -6.20 -4.50 18.48
N GLN A 166 -7.13 -3.55 18.44
CA GLN A 166 -7.44 -2.80 17.22
C GLN A 166 -6.25 -1.94 16.80
N GLU A 167 -5.62 -1.24 17.74
CA GLU A 167 -4.40 -0.46 17.48
C GLU A 167 -3.26 -1.36 16.97
N LEU A 168 -3.08 -2.55 17.54
CA LEU A 168 -2.10 -3.51 17.07
C LEU A 168 -2.33 -3.90 15.60
N ALA A 169 -3.58 -4.14 15.21
CA ALA A 169 -3.94 -4.47 13.84
C ALA A 169 -3.67 -3.28 12.89
N GLU A 170 -3.91 -2.06 13.33
CA GLU A 170 -3.59 -0.86 12.56
C GLU A 170 -2.09 -0.70 12.36
N VAL A 171 -1.27 -0.86 13.41
CA VAL A 171 0.19 -0.82 13.31
C VAL A 171 0.70 -1.89 12.34
N GLN A 172 0.16 -3.11 12.37
CA GLN A 172 0.55 -4.16 11.42
C GLN A 172 0.22 -3.81 9.97
N ARG A 173 -0.93 -3.17 9.73
CA ARG A 173 -1.31 -2.67 8.40
C ARG A 173 -0.33 -1.59 7.93
N GLU A 174 0.00 -0.63 8.79
CA GLU A 174 0.96 0.44 8.48
C GLU A 174 2.36 -0.12 8.19
N GLU A 175 2.83 -1.08 9.00
CA GLU A 175 4.10 -1.79 8.79
C GLU A 175 4.16 -2.42 7.39
N TYR A 176 3.09 -3.10 7.00
CA TYR A 176 2.98 -3.73 5.68
C TYR A 176 3.01 -2.69 4.54
N GLU A 177 2.25 -1.60 4.66
CA GLU A 177 2.22 -0.54 3.65
C GLU A 177 3.58 0.14 3.48
N ILE A 178 4.28 0.40 4.59
CA ILE A 178 5.63 0.98 4.56
C ILE A 178 6.63 -0.02 4.01
N GLY A 179 6.55 -1.29 4.36
CA GLY A 179 7.36 -2.35 3.77
C GLY A 179 7.23 -2.40 2.25
N LEU A 180 6.01 -2.24 1.72
CA LEU A 180 5.78 -2.20 0.28
C LEU A 180 6.35 -0.91 -0.37
N LYS A 181 6.25 0.24 0.31
CA LYS A 181 6.88 1.50 -0.13
C LYS A 181 8.41 1.41 -0.13
N LEU A 182 8.97 0.75 0.88
CA LEU A 182 10.41 0.50 1.03
C LEU A 182 10.92 -0.37 -0.12
N HIS A 183 10.22 -1.47 -0.43
CA HIS A 183 10.57 -2.31 -1.57
C HIS A 183 10.58 -1.54 -2.90
N ARG A 184 9.56 -0.68 -3.13
CA ARG A 184 9.54 0.20 -4.30
C ARG A 184 10.67 1.23 -4.31
N ALA A 185 11.09 1.72 -3.13
CA ALA A 185 12.20 2.65 -3.01
C ALA A 185 13.54 1.99 -3.35
N TYR A 186 13.80 0.79 -2.83
CA TYR A 186 14.99 0.00 -3.20
C TYR A 186 15.04 -0.26 -4.71
N LYS A 187 13.92 -0.68 -5.31
CA LYS A 187 13.88 -0.94 -6.76
C LYS A 187 14.17 0.32 -7.61
N ARG A 188 13.78 1.51 -7.15
CA ARG A 188 14.13 2.77 -7.82
C ARG A 188 15.63 3.06 -7.69
N MET A 189 16.14 2.97 -6.46
CA MET A 189 17.57 3.16 -6.18
C MET A 189 18.46 2.24 -7.01
N ASP A 190 18.09 0.97 -7.16
CA ASP A 190 18.85 0.00 -7.97
C ASP A 190 18.82 0.39 -9.46
N ARG A 191 17.64 0.78 -9.98
CA ARG A 191 17.49 1.18 -11.38
C ARG A 191 18.26 2.46 -11.72
N ASP A 192 18.34 3.40 -10.78
CA ASP A 192 19.06 4.65 -10.97
C ASP A 192 20.57 4.48 -10.74
N ALA A 193 21.00 3.44 -10.00
CA ALA A 193 22.40 3.05 -9.84
C ALA A 193 22.99 2.42 -11.13
N ASP A 194 22.17 1.76 -11.94
CA ASP A 194 22.58 1.19 -13.24
C ASP A 194 22.68 2.24 -14.36
N TYR A 195 22.24 3.49 -14.13
CA TYR A 195 22.23 4.55 -15.13
C TYR A 195 23.58 5.26 -15.20
N GLU A 196 24.57 4.60 -15.78
CA GLU A 196 25.75 5.28 -16.35
C GLU A 196 25.36 5.79 -17.76
N PRO A 197 25.42 7.11 -18.05
CA PRO A 197 25.15 7.62 -19.37
C PRO A 197 26.28 7.20 -20.31
N THR A 198 26.17 6.01 -20.93
CA THR A 198 27.04 5.60 -22.04
C THR A 198 26.65 6.41 -23.28
N THR A 199 26.94 7.72 -23.24
CA THR A 199 26.71 8.64 -24.34
C THR A 199 28.02 8.84 -25.09
N LEU A 200 28.52 7.74 -25.67
CA LEU A 200 29.49 7.84 -26.76
C LEU A 200 28.72 8.23 -28.02
N TRP A 201 28.54 9.54 -28.24
CA TRP A 201 28.10 10.08 -29.52
C TRP A 201 29.23 9.86 -30.55
N VAL A 202 29.38 8.63 -31.05
CA VAL A 202 30.37 8.34 -32.08
C VAL A 202 29.91 9.02 -33.38
N ARG A 203 30.54 10.16 -33.69
CA ARG A 203 30.39 10.85 -34.98
C ARG A 203 31.07 10.00 -36.06
N ARG A 204 30.28 9.50 -37.02
CA ARG A 204 30.80 8.81 -38.20
C ARG A 204 31.68 9.80 -38.98
N VAL A 205 32.98 9.56 -39.02
CA VAL A 205 33.91 10.22 -39.95
C VAL A 205 33.71 9.55 -41.31
N THR A 206 33.07 10.26 -42.24
CA THR A 206 33.05 9.91 -43.66
C THR A 206 34.46 10.08 -44.22
N GLY A 207 34.98 9.03 -44.86
CA GLY A 207 36.24 9.02 -45.61
C GLY A 207 36.12 9.61 -47.00
#